data_AF-A0A158QRP0-F1
#
_entry.id   AF-A0A158QRP0-F1
#
_cell.length_a   1.000
_cell.length_b   1.000
_cell.length_c   1.000
_cell.angle_alpha   90.00
_cell.angle_beta   90.00
_cell.angle_gamma   90.00
#
_symmetry.space_group_name_H-M   'P 1'
#
loop_
_entity.id
_entity.type
_entity.pdbx_description
1 polymer ?
#
loop_
_entity_poly.entity_id
_entity_poly.type
_entity_poly.pdbx_seq_one_letter_code
_entity_poly.pdbx_strand_id
1 'polypeptide(L)'
;MDFEQAVKRMTAEQLVKLEEVKTINSTAVRLFWKRKKIENMVEGYYVKWRGPAKNNINQWVNVNGAHVESYLVNGLLPFTNYEFFVIPYHKSIQGAPSNSMDALTAEAPPSLPPSDVHIRMLNLTTLRISWRAPSADGINGILKGFQIVILGKGSKFHRNITTNERAASVTLFHLVPGMTYKIRVAARTNAGIGVSHSTDTVTMSEC
;
A
#
# COMPACT_ATOMS: atom_id res chain seq x y z
N MET A 1 -31.33 10.46 33.38
CA MET A 1 -31.91 10.28 32.02
C MET A 1 -32.24 8.81 31.88
N ASP A 2 -33.44 8.51 31.44
CA ASP A 2 -33.88 7.13 31.19
C ASP A 2 -33.11 6.51 30.00
N PHE A 3 -32.80 5.21 30.08
CA PHE A 3 -31.99 4.50 29.08
C PHE A 3 -32.69 4.48 27.72
N GLU A 4 -34.00 4.23 27.68
CA GLU A 4 -34.77 4.23 26.42
C GLU A 4 -34.77 5.61 25.75
N GLN A 5 -34.89 6.67 26.56
CA GLN A 5 -34.84 8.04 26.05
C GLN A 5 -33.46 8.38 25.47
N ALA A 6 -32.38 7.89 26.09
CA ALA A 6 -31.01 8.04 25.59
C ALA A 6 -30.82 7.30 24.26
N VAL A 7 -31.28 6.04 24.15
CA VAL A 7 -31.24 5.27 22.89
C VAL A 7 -31.96 6.02 21.79
N LYS A 8 -33.21 6.45 22.02
CA LYS A 8 -34.01 7.17 21.04
C LYS A 8 -33.31 8.43 20.53
N ARG A 9 -32.68 9.22 21.41
CA ARG A 9 -31.96 10.45 21.01
C ARG A 9 -30.70 10.18 20.19
N MET A 10 -30.01 9.07 20.45
CA MET A 10 -28.78 8.70 19.72
C MET A 10 -29.06 8.07 18.36
N THR A 11 -30.16 7.33 18.22
CA THR A 11 -30.42 6.50 17.03
C THR A 11 -31.47 7.09 16.09
N ALA A 12 -32.31 8.03 16.54
CA ALA A 12 -33.38 8.60 15.71
C ALA A 12 -32.86 9.35 14.48
N GLU A 13 -31.69 10.00 14.58
CA GLU A 13 -31.14 10.84 13.52
C GLU A 13 -29.62 10.74 13.45
N GLN A 14 -29.05 11.07 12.30
CA GLN A 14 -27.61 11.21 12.13
C GLN A 14 -27.12 12.48 12.85
N LEU A 15 -26.47 12.30 14.00
CA LEU A 15 -25.89 13.41 14.77
C LEU A 15 -24.57 13.93 14.19
N VAL A 16 -23.90 13.11 13.36
CA VAL A 16 -22.58 13.37 12.81
C VAL A 16 -22.62 13.24 11.29
N LYS A 17 -21.90 14.13 10.61
CA LYS A 17 -21.62 14.06 9.18
C LYS A 17 -20.12 13.93 8.97
N LEU A 18 -19.71 12.93 8.20
CA LEU A 18 -18.35 12.80 7.71
C LEU A 18 -18.20 13.81 6.55
N GLU A 19 -17.36 14.81 6.74
CA GLU A 19 -17.19 15.93 5.80
C GLU A 19 -16.08 15.65 4.78
N GLU A 20 -14.98 15.04 5.24
CA GLU A 20 -13.82 14.77 4.40
C GLU A 20 -13.10 13.50 4.85
N VAL A 21 -12.58 12.77 3.85
CA VAL A 21 -11.61 11.69 4.04
C VAL A 21 -10.42 11.98 3.15
N LYS A 22 -9.27 12.22 3.77
CA LYS A 22 -8.04 12.62 3.09
C LYS A 22 -6.98 11.54 3.20
N THR A 23 -6.57 11.00 2.06
CA THR A 23 -5.40 10.11 1.98
C THR A 23 -4.15 10.88 2.39
N ILE A 24 -3.41 10.33 3.35
CA ILE A 24 -2.17 10.92 3.87
C ILE A 24 -0.95 10.24 3.25
N ASN A 25 -0.95 8.91 3.20
CA ASN A 25 0.08 8.12 2.54
C ASN A 25 -0.49 6.73 2.16
N SER A 26 0.39 5.77 1.85
CA SER A 26 0.00 4.41 1.44
C SER A 26 -0.65 3.58 2.55
N THR A 27 -0.55 3.99 3.81
CA THR A 27 -1.05 3.21 4.96
C THR A 27 -1.93 4.03 5.91
N ALA A 28 -2.21 5.29 5.56
CA ALA A 28 -2.89 6.20 6.46
C ALA A 28 -3.86 7.14 5.74
N VAL A 29 -5.01 7.33 6.37
CA VAL A 29 -6.11 8.19 5.92
C VAL A 29 -6.63 8.97 7.13
N ARG A 30 -6.82 10.29 6.95
CA ARG A 30 -7.39 11.16 7.96
C ARG A 30 -8.84 11.48 7.65
N LEU A 31 -9.71 11.27 8.63
CA LEU A 31 -11.13 11.61 8.56
C LEU A 31 -11.37 12.93 9.27
N PHE A 32 -12.31 13.72 8.74
CA PHE A 32 -12.82 14.94 9.36
C PHE A 32 -14.34 14.90 9.38
N TRP A 33 -14.96 15.14 10.53
CA TRP A 33 -16.40 15.11 10.71
C TRP A 33 -16.89 16.29 11.53
N LYS A 34 -18.17 16.61 11.37
CA LYS A 34 -18.86 17.65 12.16
C LYS A 34 -20.12 17.10 12.78
N ARG A 35 -20.47 17.66 13.93
CA ARG A 35 -21.79 17.44 14.53
C ARG A 35 -22.84 18.21 13.74
N LYS A 36 -23.85 17.52 13.23
CA LYS A 36 -25.04 18.16 12.63
C LYS A 36 -25.93 18.77 13.71
N LYS A 37 -25.96 18.13 14.88
CA LYS A 37 -26.74 18.56 16.04
C LYS A 37 -25.88 18.42 17.30
N ILE A 38 -25.87 19.46 18.12
CA ILE A 38 -25.17 19.44 19.41
C ILE A 38 -26.07 18.71 20.40
N GLU A 39 -25.81 17.41 20.58
CA GLU A 39 -26.39 16.60 21.65
C GLU A 39 -25.34 16.44 22.76
N ASN A 40 -25.65 16.93 23.96
CA ASN A 40 -24.72 16.94 25.11
C ASN A 40 -24.37 15.53 25.62
N MET A 41 -25.05 14.51 25.10
CA MET A 41 -24.89 13.13 25.52
C MET A 41 -23.75 12.42 24.78
N VAL A 42 -23.28 12.94 23.64
CA VAL A 42 -22.19 12.31 22.87
C VAL A 42 -20.87 12.45 23.60
N GLU A 43 -20.29 11.33 24.05
CA GLU A 43 -19.03 11.25 24.79
C GLU A 43 -17.81 11.05 23.87
N GLY A 44 -18.03 10.49 22.68
CA GLY A 44 -16.99 10.23 21.70
C GLY A 44 -17.55 9.55 20.44
N TYR A 45 -16.65 8.94 19.68
CA TYR A 45 -16.98 8.35 18.38
C TYR A 45 -16.27 7.01 18.16
N TYR A 46 -16.96 6.08 17.51
CA TYR A 46 -16.34 4.94 16.86
C TYR A 46 -16.06 5.31 15.41
N VAL A 47 -14.79 5.36 15.03
CA VAL A 47 -14.37 5.46 13.63
C VAL A 47 -14.27 4.05 13.08
N LYS A 48 -15.00 3.74 12.01
CA LYS A 48 -15.06 2.41 11.39
C LYS A 48 -14.62 2.48 9.93
N TRP A 49 -13.98 1.43 9.45
CA TRP A 49 -13.61 1.31 8.05
C TRP A 49 -13.69 -0.13 7.53
N ARG A 50 -13.87 -0.26 6.22
CA ARG A 50 -13.97 -1.55 5.51
C ARG A 50 -13.08 -1.52 4.29
N GLY A 51 -12.22 -2.53 4.16
CA GLY A 51 -11.38 -2.75 2.97
C GLY A 51 -11.95 -3.86 2.08
N PRO A 52 -11.27 -4.22 0.98
CA PRO A 52 -11.69 -5.31 0.11
C PRO A 52 -11.72 -6.66 0.86
N ALA A 53 -12.68 -7.50 0.46
CA ALA A 53 -13.29 -8.64 1.16
C ALA A 53 -12.39 -9.75 1.75
N LYS A 54 -11.05 -9.67 1.66
CA LYS A 54 -10.16 -10.69 2.24
C LYS A 54 -10.16 -10.69 3.77
N ASN A 55 -10.71 -9.65 4.42
CA ASN A 55 -10.87 -9.60 5.86
C ASN A 55 -12.08 -8.70 6.19
N ASN A 56 -13.28 -9.29 6.25
CA ASN A 56 -14.51 -8.71 6.82
C ASN A 56 -14.39 -8.45 8.34
N ILE A 57 -13.26 -7.91 8.78
CA ILE A 57 -13.07 -7.48 10.14
C ILE A 57 -13.72 -6.09 10.18
N ASN A 58 -14.78 -5.94 10.96
CA ASN A 58 -15.26 -4.62 11.35
C ASN A 58 -14.12 -3.93 12.10
N GLN A 59 -13.23 -3.24 11.38
CA GLN A 59 -12.14 -2.52 11.98
C GLN A 59 -12.69 -1.20 12.51
N TRP A 60 -12.40 -0.93 13.77
CA TRP A 60 -12.86 0.26 14.43
C TRP A 60 -11.88 0.72 15.50
N VAL A 61 -11.98 1.99 15.83
CA VAL A 61 -11.28 2.58 16.96
C VAL A 61 -12.24 3.47 17.74
N ASN A 62 -12.12 3.43 19.07
CA ASN A 62 -12.81 4.36 19.95
C ASN A 62 -11.97 5.64 20.06
N VAL A 63 -12.59 6.75 19.68
CA VAL A 63 -12.07 8.10 19.84
C VAL A 63 -12.85 8.77 20.96
N ASN A 64 -12.21 8.94 22.12
CA ASN A 64 -12.79 9.60 23.28
C ASN A 64 -12.79 11.12 23.08
N GLY A 65 -13.86 11.79 23.49
CA GLY A 65 -13.97 13.24 23.48
C GLY A 65 -15.05 13.73 22.54
N ALA A 66 -16.06 14.38 23.13
CA ALA A 66 -17.18 14.97 22.43
C ALA A 66 -16.75 15.93 21.30
N HIS A 67 -15.76 16.78 21.57
CA HIS A 67 -15.34 17.86 20.67
C HIS A 67 -14.27 17.43 19.65
N VAL A 68 -13.93 16.13 19.58
CA VAL A 68 -13.01 15.65 18.55
C VAL A 68 -13.73 15.62 17.20
N GLU A 69 -13.10 16.23 16.20
CA GLU A 69 -13.65 16.38 14.84
C GLU A 69 -12.78 15.71 13.77
N SER A 70 -11.68 15.06 14.16
CA SER A 70 -10.83 14.35 13.22
C SER A 70 -10.09 13.18 13.85
N TYR A 71 -9.71 12.21 13.02
CA TYR A 71 -8.88 11.08 13.44
C TYR A 71 -8.03 10.55 12.29
N LEU A 72 -6.80 10.13 12.59
CA LEU A 72 -5.88 9.51 11.63
C LEU A 72 -5.93 7.98 11.79
N VAL A 73 -6.54 7.31 10.81
CA VAL A 73 -6.47 5.84 10.70
C VAL A 73 -5.12 5.49 10.07
N ASN A 74 -4.40 4.55 10.69
CA ASN A 74 -3.12 4.02 10.23
C ASN A 74 -3.20 2.50 10.06
N GLY A 75 -2.16 1.89 9.46
CA GLY A 75 -2.08 0.43 9.28
C GLY A 75 -2.97 -0.10 8.15
N LEU A 76 -3.39 0.78 7.24
CA LEU A 76 -4.11 0.41 6.03
C LEU A 76 -3.16 -0.23 5.00
N LEU A 77 -3.72 -1.02 4.08
CA LEU A 77 -2.96 -1.59 2.98
C LEU A 77 -2.69 -0.52 1.89
N PRO A 78 -1.51 -0.53 1.26
CA PRO A 78 -1.19 0.30 0.11
C PRO A 78 -2.15 0.08 -1.06
N PHE A 79 -2.38 1.15 -1.83
CA PHE A 79 -3.18 1.14 -3.05
C PHE A 79 -4.50 0.36 -2.93
N THR A 80 -5.20 0.57 -1.81
CA THR A 80 -6.40 -0.15 -1.43
C THR A 80 -7.52 0.84 -1.16
N ASN A 81 -8.70 0.60 -1.75
CA ASN A 81 -9.88 1.40 -1.51
C ASN A 81 -10.55 1.00 -0.19
N TYR A 82 -10.86 1.98 0.64
CA TYR A 82 -11.54 1.80 1.92
C TYR A 82 -12.78 2.66 2.01
N GLU A 83 -13.86 2.10 2.55
CA GLU A 83 -15.06 2.83 2.95
C GLU A 83 -14.93 3.22 4.43
N PHE A 84 -15.19 4.49 4.77
CA PHE A 84 -15.11 5.02 6.14
C PHE A 84 -16.44 5.61 6.61
N PHE A 85 -16.76 5.44 7.89
CA PHE A 85 -17.88 6.11 8.55
C PHE A 85 -17.65 6.25 10.06
N VAL A 86 -18.42 7.13 10.70
CA VAL A 86 -18.27 7.48 12.12
C VAL A 86 -19.59 7.24 12.85
N ILE A 87 -19.54 6.65 14.04
CA ILE A 87 -20.70 6.44 14.91
C ILE A 87 -20.48 7.18 16.24
N PRO A 88 -21.29 8.19 16.61
CA PRO A 88 -21.23 8.78 17.94
C PRO A 88 -21.69 7.78 18.99
N TYR A 89 -21.15 7.84 20.20
CA TYR A 89 -21.60 7.00 21.31
C TYR A 89 -21.84 7.79 22.61
N HIS A 90 -22.65 7.18 23.48
CA HIS A 90 -22.82 7.57 24.88
C HIS A 90 -22.79 6.31 25.74
N LYS A 91 -21.81 6.16 26.62
CA LYS A 91 -21.62 4.93 27.40
C LYS A 91 -21.63 3.69 26.47
N SER A 92 -22.56 2.76 26.67
CA SER A 92 -22.75 1.56 25.86
C SER A 92 -23.63 1.76 24.61
N ILE A 93 -24.23 2.94 24.44
CA ILE A 93 -25.18 3.23 23.35
C ILE A 93 -24.42 3.75 22.12
N GLN A 94 -24.56 3.05 21.00
CA GLN A 94 -24.14 3.54 19.68
C GLN A 94 -25.29 4.31 19.03
N GLY A 95 -24.98 5.49 18.49
CA GLY A 95 -25.93 6.28 17.72
C GLY A 95 -26.05 5.83 16.26
N ALA A 96 -26.79 6.60 15.47
CA ALA A 96 -26.88 6.38 14.03
C ALA A 96 -25.53 6.63 13.35
N PRO A 97 -25.10 5.78 12.39
CA PRO A 97 -23.88 6.01 11.63
C PRO A 97 -23.99 7.27 10.75
N SER A 98 -22.87 7.95 10.52
CA SER A 98 -22.76 9.01 9.52
C SER A 98 -23.00 8.50 8.09
N ASN A 99 -22.94 9.40 7.11
CA ASN A 99 -22.66 9.01 5.73
C ASN A 99 -21.30 8.28 5.65
N SER A 100 -21.17 7.42 4.65
CA SER A 100 -19.89 6.80 4.26
C SER A 100 -19.14 7.69 3.27
N MET A 101 -17.82 7.59 3.26
CA MET A 101 -16.95 8.15 2.21
C MET A 101 -15.82 7.16 1.89
N ASP A 102 -15.48 7.05 0.61
CA ASP A 102 -14.40 6.19 0.15
C ASP A 102 -13.08 6.96 0.05
N ALA A 103 -11.95 6.26 0.29
CA ALA A 103 -10.63 6.75 -0.06
C ALA A 103 -9.70 5.63 -0.51
N LEU A 104 -8.94 5.91 -1.56
CA LEU A 104 -7.85 5.07 -2.04
C LEU A 104 -6.54 5.49 -1.34
N THR A 105 -5.90 4.56 -0.65
CA THR A 105 -4.55 4.80 -0.11
C THR A 105 -3.53 4.98 -1.23
N ALA A 106 -2.47 5.75 -0.98
CA ALA A 106 -1.46 6.00 -2.00
C ALA A 106 -0.72 4.72 -2.42
N GLU A 107 -0.08 4.76 -3.59
CA GLU A 107 0.85 3.70 -4.02
C GLU A 107 2.03 3.61 -3.04
N ALA A 108 2.61 2.42 -2.92
CA ALA A 108 3.90 2.18 -2.29
C ALA A 108 4.82 1.41 -3.25
N PRO A 109 6.15 1.40 -3.03
CA PRO A 109 7.03 0.51 -3.77
C PRO A 109 6.59 -0.96 -3.61
N PRO A 110 6.80 -1.82 -4.63
CA PRO A 110 6.52 -3.24 -4.50
C PRO A 110 7.23 -3.86 -3.30
N SER A 111 6.47 -4.59 -2.48
CA SER A 111 6.98 -5.29 -1.31
C SER A 111 7.51 -6.69 -1.63
N LEU A 112 7.06 -7.27 -2.75
CA LEU A 112 7.53 -8.56 -3.24
C LEU A 112 8.45 -8.37 -4.46
N PRO A 113 9.54 -9.16 -4.53
CA PRO A 113 10.44 -9.11 -5.68
C PRO A 113 9.80 -9.77 -6.91
N PRO A 114 10.35 -9.51 -8.11
CA PRO A 114 10.10 -10.34 -9.28
C PRO A 114 10.41 -11.81 -8.98
N SER A 115 9.58 -12.71 -9.48
CA SER A 115 9.74 -14.16 -9.31
C SER A 115 10.38 -14.79 -10.55
N ASP A 116 10.77 -16.07 -10.44
CA ASP A 116 11.34 -16.87 -11.53
C ASP A 116 12.48 -16.14 -12.27
N VAL A 117 13.37 -15.49 -11.50
CA VAL A 117 14.53 -14.80 -12.05
C VAL A 117 15.54 -15.84 -12.52
N HIS A 118 15.87 -15.81 -13.82
CA HIS A 118 16.82 -16.72 -14.45
C HIS A 118 17.87 -15.92 -15.20
N ILE A 119 19.14 -16.30 -15.01
CA ILE A 119 20.28 -15.69 -15.69
C ILE A 119 20.95 -16.77 -16.54
N ARG A 120 20.96 -16.55 -17.85
CA ARG A 120 21.54 -17.48 -18.81
C ARG A 120 22.66 -16.80 -19.59
N MET A 121 23.87 -17.33 -19.47
CA MET A 121 24.97 -16.96 -20.37
C MET A 121 24.67 -17.47 -21.77
N LEU A 122 24.71 -16.57 -22.75
CA LEU A 122 24.57 -16.92 -24.17
C LEU A 122 25.92 -17.13 -24.83
N ASN A 123 26.92 -16.35 -24.40
CA ASN A 123 28.34 -16.47 -24.73
C ASN A 123 29.16 -15.65 -23.71
N LEU A 124 30.49 -15.64 -23.83
CA LEU A 124 31.40 -14.97 -22.89
C LEU A 124 31.25 -13.44 -22.80
N THR A 125 30.44 -12.81 -23.64
CA THR A 125 30.18 -11.35 -23.61
C THR A 125 28.70 -11.00 -23.51
N THR A 126 27.81 -12.00 -23.39
CA THR A 126 26.36 -11.82 -23.48
C THR A 126 25.60 -12.62 -22.42
N LEU A 127 24.73 -11.95 -21.66
CA LEU A 127 23.81 -12.56 -20.70
C LEU A 127 22.37 -12.26 -21.05
N ARG A 128 21.48 -13.23 -20.88
CA ARG A 128 20.03 -13.01 -20.86
C ARG A 128 19.53 -13.15 -19.42
N ILE A 129 18.82 -12.14 -18.95
CA ILE A 129 18.16 -12.14 -17.64
C ILE A 129 16.65 -12.13 -17.90
N SER A 130 15.92 -13.07 -17.34
CA SER A 130 14.45 -13.16 -17.44
C SER A 130 13.81 -13.25 -16.07
N TRP A 131 12.56 -12.81 -15.95
CA TRP A 131 11.79 -12.78 -14.70
C TRP A 131 10.29 -12.82 -14.98
N ARG A 132 9.50 -13.02 -13.91
CA ARG A 132 8.06 -12.79 -13.88
C ARG A 132 7.72 -11.63 -12.94
N ALA A 133 6.57 -11.00 -13.19
CA ALA A 133 6.07 -9.95 -12.31
C ALA A 133 5.80 -10.50 -10.89
N PRO A 134 5.95 -9.68 -9.84
CA PRO A 134 5.52 -10.05 -8.49
C PRO A 134 4.01 -10.37 -8.47
N SER A 135 3.56 -11.11 -7.45
CA SER A 135 2.13 -11.31 -7.24
C SER A 135 1.42 -9.98 -6.97
N ALA A 136 0.15 -9.88 -7.39
CA ALA A 136 -0.62 -8.63 -7.30
C ALA A 136 -0.69 -8.07 -5.87
N ASP A 137 -0.81 -8.93 -4.86
CA ASP A 137 -0.84 -8.56 -3.44
C ASP A 137 0.47 -7.87 -2.97
N GLY A 138 1.59 -8.05 -3.70
CA GLY A 138 2.88 -7.43 -3.38
C GLY A 138 3.25 -6.21 -4.22
N ILE A 139 2.47 -5.87 -5.26
CA ILE A 139 2.79 -4.73 -6.15
C ILE A 139 2.56 -3.40 -5.44
N ASN A 140 1.54 -3.31 -4.57
CA ASN A 140 1.22 -2.11 -3.79
C ASN A 140 0.95 -0.84 -4.63
N GLY A 141 0.49 -1.01 -5.88
CA GLY A 141 0.33 0.10 -6.82
C GLY A 141 0.10 -0.38 -8.25
N ILE A 142 0.35 0.50 -9.21
CA ILE A 142 0.33 0.14 -10.63
C ILE A 142 1.76 -0.20 -11.05
N LEU A 143 1.98 -1.44 -11.50
CA LEU A 143 3.29 -1.85 -12.01
C LEU A 143 3.68 -0.97 -13.20
N LYS A 144 4.81 -0.27 -13.09
CA LYS A 144 5.37 0.56 -14.17
C LYS A 144 6.52 -0.11 -14.91
N GLY A 145 7.10 -1.17 -14.34
CA GLY A 145 8.18 -1.93 -14.95
C GLY A 145 9.17 -2.48 -13.95
N PHE A 146 10.39 -2.72 -14.43
CA PHE A 146 11.44 -3.36 -13.66
C PHE A 146 12.73 -2.53 -13.72
N GLN A 147 13.53 -2.65 -12.67
CA GLN A 147 14.89 -2.16 -12.61
C GLN A 147 15.85 -3.34 -12.51
N ILE A 148 16.87 -3.35 -13.36
CA ILE A 148 17.94 -4.34 -13.37
C ILE A 148 19.24 -3.61 -13.07
N VAL A 149 19.83 -3.90 -11.91
CA VAL A 149 21.12 -3.37 -11.49
C VAL A 149 22.17 -4.45 -11.69
N ILE A 150 23.22 -4.12 -12.44
CA ILE A 150 24.34 -5.00 -12.76
C ILE A 150 25.62 -4.35 -12.23
N LEU A 151 26.39 -5.07 -11.43
CA LEU A 151 27.60 -4.58 -10.79
C LEU A 151 28.78 -5.49 -11.15
N GLY A 152 29.70 -4.97 -11.97
CA GLY A 152 31.00 -5.60 -12.22
C GLY A 152 32.10 -5.09 -11.29
N LYS A 153 33.33 -5.56 -11.48
CA LYS A 153 34.50 -5.09 -10.70
C LYS A 153 34.91 -3.68 -11.14
N GLY A 154 34.36 -2.67 -10.48
CA GLY A 154 34.65 -1.25 -10.72
C GLY A 154 33.46 -0.51 -11.34
N SER A 155 33.28 0.76 -10.96
CA SER A 155 32.08 1.56 -11.27
C SER A 155 31.78 1.68 -12.76
N LYS A 156 32.80 1.70 -13.62
CA LYS A 156 32.64 1.76 -15.09
C LYS A 156 31.91 0.55 -15.69
N PHE A 157 31.83 -0.56 -14.96
CA PHE A 157 31.12 -1.77 -15.37
C PHE A 157 29.73 -1.90 -14.72
N HIS A 158 29.33 -0.91 -13.92
CA HIS A 158 27.99 -0.88 -13.36
C HIS A 158 26.99 -0.45 -14.44
N ARG A 159 25.83 -1.11 -14.49
CA ARG A 159 24.72 -0.73 -15.36
C ARG A 159 23.43 -0.72 -14.55
N ASN A 160 22.56 0.23 -14.88
CA ASN A 160 21.21 0.31 -14.33
C ASN A 160 20.25 0.43 -15.51
N ILE A 161 19.37 -0.56 -15.66
CA ILE A 161 18.43 -0.66 -16.77
C ILE A 161 17.02 -0.61 -16.21
N THR A 162 16.18 0.26 -16.77
CA THR A 162 14.76 0.31 -16.46
C THR A 162 13.94 -0.14 -17.66
N THR A 163 12.93 -0.98 -17.43
CA THR A 163 12.01 -1.46 -18.47
C THR A 163 10.59 -0.94 -18.24
N ASN A 164 9.71 -1.19 -19.21
CA ASN A 164 8.26 -1.06 -19.04
C ASN A 164 7.66 -2.28 -18.28
N GLU A 165 6.37 -2.22 -18.01
CA GLU A 165 5.58 -3.21 -17.25
C GLU A 165 5.41 -4.56 -17.96
N ARG A 166 5.57 -4.61 -19.28
CA ARG A 166 5.39 -5.84 -20.09
C ARG A 166 6.69 -6.61 -20.29
N ALA A 167 7.83 -6.00 -19.97
CA ALA A 167 9.12 -6.67 -20.14
C ALA A 167 9.28 -7.82 -19.15
N ALA A 168 9.64 -9.00 -19.69
CA ALA A 168 9.93 -10.20 -18.92
C ALA A 168 11.40 -10.66 -19.05
N SER A 169 12.21 -9.93 -19.82
CA SER A 169 13.64 -10.20 -19.95
C SER A 169 14.41 -9.01 -20.50
N VAL A 170 15.72 -9.00 -20.24
CA VAL A 170 16.70 -8.13 -20.90
C VAL A 170 17.90 -8.96 -21.35
N THR A 171 18.49 -8.59 -22.49
CA THR A 171 19.77 -9.14 -22.95
C THR A 171 20.86 -8.08 -22.77
N LEU A 172 21.91 -8.44 -22.05
CA LEU A 172 23.10 -7.62 -21.82
C LEU A 172 24.19 -8.03 -22.79
N PHE A 173 24.74 -7.05 -23.49
CA PHE A 173 25.85 -7.23 -24.43
C PHE A 173 27.12 -6.54 -23.92
N HIS A 174 28.26 -6.83 -24.56
CA HIS A 174 29.56 -6.21 -24.27
C HIS A 174 30.01 -6.37 -22.81
N LEU A 175 29.80 -7.57 -22.27
CA LEU A 175 30.36 -7.96 -20.98
C LEU A 175 31.82 -8.40 -21.15
N VAL A 176 32.60 -8.34 -20.06
CA VAL A 176 34.03 -8.67 -20.07
C VAL A 176 34.21 -10.15 -19.75
N PRO A 177 34.84 -10.95 -20.63
CA PRO A 177 35.19 -12.34 -20.32
C PRO A 177 36.03 -12.45 -19.04
N GLY A 178 35.75 -13.47 -18.23
CA GLY A 178 36.38 -13.71 -16.93
C GLY A 178 35.91 -12.76 -15.81
N MET A 179 35.09 -11.75 -16.10
CA MET A 179 34.56 -10.85 -15.07
C MET A 179 33.31 -11.45 -14.40
N THR A 180 33.25 -11.29 -13.08
CA THR A 180 32.05 -11.59 -12.28
C THR A 180 31.14 -10.37 -12.19
N TYR A 181 29.85 -10.59 -12.44
CA TYR A 181 28.78 -9.60 -12.31
C TYR A 181 27.79 -10.02 -11.24
N LYS A 182 27.40 -9.08 -10.38
CA LYS A 182 26.27 -9.21 -9.45
C LYS A 182 25.04 -8.57 -10.07
N ILE A 183 23.93 -9.28 -10.09
CA ILE A 183 22.69 -8.86 -10.76
C ILE A 183 21.56 -8.80 -9.74
N ARG A 184 20.77 -7.74 -9.79
CA ARG A 184 19.56 -7.55 -8.99
C ARG A 184 18.42 -7.10 -9.89
N VAL A 185 17.25 -7.68 -9.69
CA VAL A 185 16.02 -7.36 -10.44
C VAL A 185 14.95 -6.93 -9.46
N ALA A 186 14.37 -5.75 -9.62
CA ALA A 186 13.30 -5.23 -8.77
C ALA A 186 12.13 -4.73 -9.62
N ALA A 187 10.91 -4.85 -9.11
CA ALA A 187 9.75 -4.22 -9.72
C ALA A 187 9.64 -2.74 -9.29
N ARG A 188 8.91 -1.91 -10.06
CA ARG A 188 8.66 -0.51 -9.71
C ARG A 188 7.20 -0.09 -9.89
N THR A 189 6.74 0.77 -9.01
CA THR A 189 5.48 1.53 -9.11
C THR A 189 5.79 3.03 -9.26
N ASN A 190 4.77 3.89 -9.27
CA ASN A 190 4.99 5.34 -9.21
C ASN A 190 5.62 5.78 -7.89
N ALA A 191 5.44 5.00 -6.82
CA ALA A 191 5.98 5.32 -5.50
C ALA A 191 7.45 4.91 -5.32
N GLY A 192 8.01 4.13 -6.26
CA GLY A 192 9.44 3.83 -6.31
C GLY A 192 9.79 2.39 -6.68
N ILE A 193 11.05 2.04 -6.44
CA ILE A 193 11.63 0.72 -6.69
C ILE A 193 11.39 -0.16 -5.47
N GLY A 194 10.87 -1.35 -5.70
CA GLY A 194 10.55 -2.32 -4.68
C GLY A 194 11.73 -3.17 -4.23
N VAL A 195 11.41 -4.22 -3.47
CA VAL A 195 12.38 -5.22 -3.04
C VAL A 195 12.98 -5.91 -4.26
N SER A 196 14.32 -6.04 -4.28
CA SER A 196 15.02 -6.79 -5.32
C SER A 196 14.91 -8.28 -5.06
N HIS A 197 14.85 -9.08 -6.13
CA HIS A 197 15.22 -10.49 -6.07
C HIS A 197 16.62 -10.62 -5.45
N SER A 198 16.91 -11.79 -4.87
CA SER A 198 18.22 -12.10 -4.32
C SER A 198 19.35 -11.74 -5.29
N THR A 199 20.55 -11.45 -4.76
CA THR A 199 21.67 -11.06 -5.61
C THR A 199 22.28 -12.28 -6.26
N ASP A 200 21.99 -12.46 -7.54
CA ASP A 200 22.58 -13.51 -8.36
C ASP A 200 23.97 -13.08 -8.81
N THR A 201 24.90 -14.05 -8.91
CA THR A 201 26.28 -13.80 -9.32
C THR A 201 26.62 -14.70 -10.50
N VAL A 202 27.20 -14.11 -11.55
CA VAL A 202 27.61 -14.83 -12.75
C VAL A 202 29.01 -14.41 -13.18
N THR A 203 29.87 -15.37 -13.46
CA THR A 203 31.21 -15.14 -14.03
C THR A 203 31.18 -15.47 -15.50
N MET A 204 31.70 -14.58 -16.35
CA MET A 204 31.72 -14.75 -17.81
C MET A 204 32.84 -15.69 -18.26
N SER A 205 32.82 -16.95 -17.84
CA SER A 205 33.77 -18.00 -18.22
C SER A 205 33.08 -19.15 -18.93
N GLU A 206 33.86 -20.01 -19.59
CA GLU A 206 33.35 -21.29 -20.09
C GLU A 206 32.83 -22.14 -18.91
N CYS A 207 31.74 -22.88 -19.15
CA CYS A 207 31.13 -23.77 -18.16
C CYS A 207 31.93 -25.06 -17.99
#